data_AF-A0A1H2X6E5-F1
#
_entry.id   AF-A0A1H2X6E5-F1
#
_cell.length_a   1.000
_cell.length_b   1.000
_cell.length_c   1.000
_cell.angle_alpha   90.00
_cell.angle_beta   90.00
_cell.angle_gamma   90.00
#
_symmetry.space_group_name_H-M   'P 1'
#
loop_
_entity.id
_entity.type
_entity.pdbx_description
1 polymer ?
#
loop_
_entity_poly.entity_id
_entity_poly.type
_entity_poly.pdbx_seq_one_letter_code
_entity_poly.pdbx_strand_id
1 'polypeptide(L)'
;MKILYTAEAQAVGGREGTASTPDRALDLKLVKPVGMGGTGESGTNPEQLFAAARVSIGPNEDKPGYGLAVEMAVTIPGPEREAAQALLEEAHRNRPYSNATHGNVEVALTLA
;
A
#
# COMPACT_ATOMS: atom_id res chain seq x y z
N MET A 1 9.79 -9.70 20.20
CA MET A 1 8.59 -8.84 20.06
C MET A 1 7.38 -9.58 20.59
N LYS A 2 6.49 -8.91 21.33
CA LYS A 2 5.20 -9.49 21.74
C LYS A 2 4.18 -9.22 20.62
N ILE A 3 3.54 -10.27 20.11
CA ILE A 3 2.47 -10.14 19.10
C ILE A 3 1.17 -9.77 19.83
N LEU A 4 0.51 -8.69 19.38
CA LEU A 4 -0.75 -8.22 19.97
C LEU A 4 -1.98 -8.64 19.15
N TYR A 5 -1.83 -8.78 17.84
CA TYR A 5 -2.90 -9.12 16.90
C TYR A 5 -2.30 -9.75 15.63
N THR A 6 -3.03 -10.70 15.04
CA THR A 6 -2.70 -11.34 13.75
C THR A 6 -3.92 -11.30 12.86
N ALA A 7 -3.76 -10.75 11.65
CA ALA A 7 -4.75 -10.89 10.58
C ALA A 7 -4.32 -12.02 9.63
N GLU A 8 -5.28 -12.80 9.13
CA GLU A 8 -5.04 -13.89 8.19
C GLU A 8 -5.96 -13.75 6.98
N ALA A 9 -5.42 -13.96 5.78
CA ALA A 9 -6.17 -14.03 4.53
C ALA A 9 -5.58 -15.13 3.64
N GLN A 10 -6.44 -15.78 2.86
CA GLN A 10 -6.05 -16.76 1.86
C GLN A 10 -6.17 -16.15 0.47
N ALA A 11 -5.10 -16.26 -0.33
CA ALA A 11 -5.08 -15.88 -1.73
C ALA A 11 -4.98 -17.12 -2.64
N VAL A 12 -5.75 -17.13 -3.73
CA VAL A 12 -5.79 -18.19 -4.75
C VAL A 12 -5.67 -17.54 -6.12
N GLY A 13 -4.86 -18.10 -7.02
CA GLY A 13 -4.72 -17.63 -8.42
C GLY A 13 -3.76 -16.44 -8.64
N GLY A 14 -3.12 -15.91 -7.58
CA GLY A 14 -2.14 -14.83 -7.72
C GLY A 14 -2.78 -13.51 -8.15
N ARG A 15 -2.22 -12.84 -9.17
CA ARG A 15 -2.70 -11.52 -9.64
C ARG A 15 -4.04 -11.58 -10.38
N GLU A 16 -4.49 -12.76 -10.78
CA GLU A 16 -5.75 -12.99 -11.48
C GLU A 16 -6.51 -14.10 -10.73
N GLY A 17 -7.18 -13.72 -9.66
CA GLY A 17 -7.68 -14.68 -8.68
C GLY A 17 -8.52 -14.04 -7.59
N THR A 18 -8.41 -14.56 -6.36
CA THR A 18 -9.19 -14.08 -5.21
C THR A 18 -8.33 -14.00 -3.95
N ALA A 19 -8.68 -13.08 -3.06
CA ALA A 19 -8.15 -13.03 -1.69
C ALA A 19 -9.29 -12.86 -0.69
N SER A 20 -9.31 -13.65 0.38
CA SER A 20 -10.35 -13.54 1.41
C SER A 20 -9.89 -13.87 2.82
N THR A 21 -10.51 -13.24 3.81
CA THR A 21 -10.31 -13.55 5.23
C THR A 21 -11.27 -14.67 5.67
N PRO A 22 -10.95 -15.45 6.73
CA PRO A 22 -11.82 -16.52 7.22
C PRO A 22 -13.21 -16.03 7.64
N ASP A 23 -13.29 -14.83 8.21
CA ASP A 23 -14.54 -14.15 8.59
C ASP A 23 -15.25 -13.45 7.42
N ARG A 24 -14.62 -13.47 6.23
CA ARG A 24 -15.12 -12.86 4.99
C ARG A 24 -15.33 -11.35 5.07
N ALA A 25 -14.73 -10.69 6.07
CA ALA A 25 -14.67 -9.23 6.14
C ALA A 25 -13.92 -8.64 4.93
N LEU A 26 -12.96 -9.38 4.37
CA LEU A 26 -12.43 -9.15 3.04
C LEU A 26 -12.77 -10.36 2.15
N ASP A 27 -13.36 -10.09 0.99
CA ASP A 27 -13.58 -11.06 -0.08
C ASP A 27 -13.45 -10.36 -1.43
N LEU A 28 -12.31 -10.57 -2.08
CA LEU A 28 -11.83 -9.69 -3.13
C LEU A 28 -11.50 -10.48 -4.39
N LYS A 29 -11.97 -10.00 -5.55
CA LYS A 29 -11.46 -10.41 -6.85
C LYS A 29 -10.18 -9.64 -7.16
N LEU A 30 -9.10 -10.37 -7.43
CA LEU A 30 -7.82 -9.83 -7.87
C LEU A 30 -7.71 -9.84 -9.38
N VAL A 31 -7.28 -8.72 -9.96
CA VAL A 31 -7.05 -8.54 -11.39
C VAL A 31 -5.67 -7.95 -11.65
N LYS A 32 -5.04 -8.35 -12.75
CA LYS A 32 -3.77 -7.76 -13.18
C LYS A 32 -4.02 -6.33 -13.69
N PRO A 33 -3.24 -5.32 -13.28
CA PRO A 33 -3.35 -3.98 -13.84
C PRO A 33 -3.12 -3.97 -15.36
N VAL A 34 -3.82 -3.11 -16.10
CA VAL A 34 -3.64 -2.97 -17.56
C VAL A 34 -2.18 -2.63 -17.92
N GLY A 35 -1.55 -1.74 -17.15
CA GLY A 35 -0.14 -1.38 -17.32
C GLY A 35 0.85 -2.54 -17.10
N MET A 36 0.39 -3.66 -16.54
CA MET A 36 1.16 -4.90 -16.39
C MET A 36 0.69 -6.01 -17.36
N GLY A 37 -0.09 -5.67 -18.39
CA GLY A 37 -0.64 -6.63 -19.36
C GLY A 37 -1.95 -7.30 -18.93
N GLY A 38 -2.70 -6.69 -18.00
CA GLY A 38 -4.03 -7.14 -17.62
C GLY A 38 -5.12 -6.78 -18.63
N THR A 39 -6.26 -7.45 -18.53
CA THR A 39 -7.39 -7.34 -19.47
C THR A 39 -8.29 -6.13 -19.25
N GLY A 40 -8.10 -5.39 -18.15
CA GLY A 40 -8.98 -4.28 -17.76
C GLY A 40 -10.27 -4.72 -17.07
N GLU A 41 -10.37 -5.99 -16.66
CA GLU A 41 -11.47 -6.48 -15.85
C GLU A 41 -11.63 -5.71 -14.52
N SER A 42 -12.87 -5.61 -14.05
CA SER A 42 -13.17 -5.02 -12.74
C SER A 42 -12.70 -5.94 -11.61
N GLY A 43 -12.03 -5.36 -10.62
CA GLY A 43 -11.45 -5.99 -9.45
C GLY A 43 -10.42 -5.07 -8.79
N THR A 44 -9.76 -5.55 -7.75
CA THR A 44 -8.62 -4.85 -7.12
C THR A 44 -7.31 -5.59 -7.39
N ASN A 45 -6.19 -5.12 -6.85
CA ASN A 45 -4.88 -5.76 -7.00
C ASN A 45 -4.04 -5.60 -5.72
N PRO A 46 -2.98 -6.40 -5.54
CA PRO A 46 -2.13 -6.32 -4.35
C PRO A 46 -1.57 -4.92 -4.07
N GLU A 47 -1.25 -4.14 -5.10
CA GLU A 47 -0.72 -2.78 -4.94
C GLU A 47 -1.77 -1.82 -4.36
N GLN A 48 -3.03 -1.92 -4.82
CA GLN A 48 -4.15 -1.17 -4.25
C GLN A 48 -4.50 -1.63 -2.84
N LEU A 49 -4.38 -2.92 -2.52
CA LEU A 49 -4.62 -3.42 -1.16
C LEU A 49 -3.53 -2.99 -0.19
N PHE A 50 -2.30 -2.93 -0.68
CA PHE A 50 -1.18 -2.39 0.08
C PHE A 50 -1.37 -0.90 0.38
N ALA A 51 -2.09 -0.17 -0.48
CA ALA A 51 -2.22 1.26 -0.36
C ALA A 51 -3.64 1.80 -0.39
N ALA A 52 -4.03 2.40 0.73
CA ALA A 52 -5.01 3.48 0.74
C ALA A 52 -4.38 4.81 0.27
N ALA A 53 -3.47 4.75 -0.71
CA ALA A 53 -2.67 5.84 -1.25
C ALA A 53 -2.42 5.59 -2.75
N ARG A 54 -1.84 6.56 -3.47
CA ARG A 54 -1.46 6.36 -4.86
C ARG A 54 -0.22 5.46 -4.90
N VAL A 55 -0.29 4.34 -5.60
CA VAL A 55 0.85 3.43 -5.77
C VAL A 55 1.16 3.20 -7.23
N SER A 56 2.45 3.28 -7.51
CA SER A 56 3.05 2.97 -8.78
C SER A 56 3.88 1.69 -8.64
N ILE A 57 3.87 0.86 -9.67
CA ILE A 57 4.69 -0.34 -9.77
C ILE A 57 5.50 -0.27 -11.07
N GLY A 58 6.78 -0.59 -10.98
CA GLY A 58 7.71 -0.58 -12.12
C GLY A 58 8.76 -1.67 -12.00
N PRO A 59 9.48 -2.01 -13.09
CA PRO A 59 10.60 -2.94 -13.00
C PRO A 59 11.70 -2.34 -12.09
N ASN A 60 12.37 -3.20 -11.32
CA ASN A 60 13.55 -2.77 -10.57
C ASN A 60 14.71 -2.54 -11.55
N GLU A 61 15.50 -1.48 -11.34
CA GLU A 61 16.66 -1.16 -12.19
C GLU A 61 17.84 -2.12 -11.94
N ASP A 62 18.10 -2.44 -10.67
CA ASP A 62 19.32 -3.15 -10.25
C ASP A 62 19.14 -4.65 -10.01
N LYS A 63 17.91 -5.18 -10.08
CA LYS A 63 17.62 -6.59 -9.77
C LYS A 63 16.39 -7.10 -10.53
N PRO A 64 16.25 -8.42 -10.73
CA PRO A 64 15.03 -8.98 -11.29
C PRO A 64 13.78 -8.63 -10.46
N GLY A 65 12.64 -8.48 -11.12
CA GLY A 65 11.34 -8.26 -10.50
C GLY A 65 10.86 -6.81 -10.56
N TYR A 66 9.89 -6.48 -9.69
CA TYR A 66 9.23 -5.17 -9.65
C TYR A 66 9.45 -4.48 -8.30
N GLY A 67 9.44 -3.16 -8.32
CA GLY A 67 9.48 -2.27 -7.16
C GLY A 67 8.20 -1.44 -7.06
N LEU A 68 7.95 -0.90 -5.86
CA LEU A 68 6.82 -0.03 -5.59
C LEU A 68 7.30 1.39 -5.27
N ALA A 69 6.46 2.37 -5.62
CA ALA A 69 6.55 3.75 -5.15
C ALA A 69 5.18 4.21 -4.66
N VAL A 70 5.14 4.90 -3.52
CA VAL A 70 3.91 5.35 -2.85
C VAL A 70 3.90 6.87 -2.78
N GLU A 71 2.80 7.47 -3.21
CA GLU A 71 2.54 8.90 -3.05
C GLU A 71 1.22 9.07 -2.27
N MET A 72 1.23 9.89 -1.23
CA MET A 72 0.04 10.18 -0.44
C MET A 72 -0.06 11.65 -0.08
N ALA A 73 -1.17 12.27 -0.48
CA ALA A 73 -1.58 13.60 -0.04
C ALA A 73 -2.42 13.47 1.23
N VAL A 74 -2.00 14.13 2.30
CA VAL A 74 -2.61 14.03 3.64
C VAL A 74 -3.20 15.37 4.03
N THR A 75 -4.47 15.37 4.40
CA THR A 75 -5.12 16.53 5.03
C THR A 75 -5.12 16.36 6.54
N ILE A 76 -4.59 17.35 7.27
CA ILE A 76 -4.61 17.40 8.74
C ILE A 76 -5.41 18.63 9.17
N PRO A 77 -6.70 18.49 9.53
CA PRO A 77 -7.54 19.62 9.88
C PRO A 77 -7.20 20.19 11.27
N GLY A 78 -7.16 21.52 11.39
CA GLY A 78 -7.01 22.22 12.66
C GLY A 78 -5.67 22.95 12.85
N PRO A 79 -4.52 22.28 12.83
CA PRO A 79 -3.23 22.94 13.05
C PRO A 79 -2.79 23.78 11.85
N GLU A 80 -1.98 24.81 12.13
CA GLU A 80 -1.24 25.56 11.12
C GLU A 80 -0.27 24.64 10.35
N ARG A 81 0.10 25.03 9.13
CA ARG A 81 0.86 24.18 8.20
C ARG A 81 2.15 23.60 8.80
N GLU A 82 2.89 24.40 9.56
CA GLU A 82 4.14 23.94 10.20
C GLU A 82 3.89 22.84 11.24
N ALA A 83 2.88 23.03 12.09
CA ALA A 83 2.48 22.03 13.08
C ALA A 83 1.91 20.77 12.42
N ALA A 84 1.12 20.92 11.34
CA ALA A 84 0.66 19.80 10.53
C ALA A 84 1.84 19.02 9.92
N GLN A 85 2.87 19.71 9.43
CA GLN A 85 4.05 19.06 8.85
C GLN A 85 4.80 18.28 9.92
N ALA A 86 5.02 18.86 11.10
CA ALA A 86 5.67 18.18 12.21
C ALA A 86 4.93 16.88 12.60
N LEU A 87 3.59 16.93 12.66
CA LEU A 87 2.75 15.77 12.93
C LEU A 87 2.85 14.70 11.83
N LEU A 88 2.88 15.11 10.55
CA LEU A 88 3.04 14.20 9.42
C LEU A 88 4.39 13.46 9.49
N GLU A 89 5.48 14.18 9.71
CA GLU A 89 6.83 13.62 9.82
C GLU A 89 6.96 12.68 11.02
N GLU A 90 6.40 13.06 12.17
CA GLU A 90 6.40 12.21 13.37
C GLU A 90 5.61 10.93 13.16
N ALA A 91 4.41 11.05 12.57
CA ALA A 91 3.61 9.89 12.24
C ALA A 91 4.34 8.96 11.27
N HIS A 92 5.02 9.49 10.27
CA HIS A 92 5.77 8.69 9.30
C HIS A 92 6.90 7.88 9.96
N ARG A 93 7.61 8.45 10.94
CA ARG A 93 8.68 7.72 11.66
C ARG A 93 8.19 6.53 12.49
N ASN A 94 6.94 6.58 12.96
CA ASN A 94 6.45 5.65 13.98
C ASN A 94 5.38 4.66 13.47
N ARG A 95 4.84 4.84 12.27
CA ARG A 95 3.80 3.96 11.74
C ARG A 95 4.37 2.59 11.31
N PRO A 96 3.69 1.47 11.64
CA PRO A 96 4.16 0.13 11.31
C PRO A 96 4.49 -0.08 9.83
N TYR A 97 3.65 0.43 8.92
CA TYR A 97 3.89 0.30 7.48
C TYR A 97 5.11 1.10 7.01
N SER A 98 5.31 2.31 7.54
CA SER A 98 6.49 3.12 7.20
C SER A 98 7.78 2.45 7.66
N ASN A 99 7.79 1.83 8.83
CA ASN A 99 8.92 1.02 9.30
C ASN A 99 9.13 -0.23 8.43
N ALA A 100 8.06 -0.89 8.01
CA ALA A 100 8.13 -2.08 7.15
C ALA A 100 8.66 -1.76 5.74
N THR A 101 8.41 -0.56 5.23
CA THR A 101 8.82 -0.14 3.88
C THR A 101 10.13 0.63 3.82
N HIS A 102 10.65 1.06 4.98
CA HIS A 102 11.82 1.94 5.05
C HIS A 102 13.02 1.36 4.30
N GLY A 103 13.61 2.15 3.40
CA GLY A 103 14.76 1.77 2.58
C GLY A 103 14.46 0.83 1.40
N ASN A 104 13.22 0.33 1.27
CA ASN A 104 12.85 -0.63 0.21
C ASN A 104 11.80 -0.08 -0.77
N VAL A 105 11.00 0.90 -0.35
CA VAL A 105 9.94 1.53 -1.14
C VAL A 105 10.10 3.03 -1.02
N GLU A 106 10.05 3.74 -2.14
CA GLU A 106 10.00 5.19 -2.15
C GLU A 106 8.62 5.64 -1.65
N VAL A 107 8.59 6.47 -0.61
CA VAL A 107 7.35 7.00 -0.02
C VAL A 107 7.42 8.51 0.02
N ALA A 108 6.59 9.18 -0.78
CA ALA A 108 6.42 10.62 -0.80
C ALA A 108 5.12 11.01 -0.09
N LEU A 109 5.22 11.75 1.00
CA LEU A 109 4.09 12.29 1.74
C LEU A 109 4.02 13.80 1.57
N THR A 110 2.84 14.31 1.24
CA THR A 110 2.60 15.75 1.10
C THR A 110 1.39 16.19 1.92
N LEU A 111 1.42 17.43 2.41
CA LEU A 111 0.22 18.07 2.95
C LEU A 111 -0.63 18.64 1.82
N ALA A 112 -1.89 18.21 1.77
CA ALA A 112 -2.91 18.72 0.85
C ALA A 112 -3.48 20.07 1.29
#